data_AF-A0A6L7A814-F1
#
_entry.id   AF-A0A6L7A814-F1
#
_cell.length_a   1.000
_cell.length_b   1.000
_cell.length_c   1.000
_cell.angle_alpha   90.00
_cell.angle_beta   90.00
_cell.angle_gamma   90.00
#
_symmetry.space_group_name_H-M   'P 1'
#
loop_
_entity.id
_entity.type
_entity.pdbx_description
1 polymer ?
#
loop_
_entity_poly.entity_id
_entity_poly.type
_entity_poly.pdbx_seq_one_letter_code
_entity_poly.pdbx_strand_id
1 'polypeptide(L)'
;MKILVYGINYSPELTGIGKYTGEMVEWLAAQGHEVRVITAPPYYPQWQVGENYSAWRYKREEGAATVWRCPLYVPKQPSTLKRLLHLSSFAVSSFFPLMAQRRWKPDRIIGVVPTLFCTPGMRLLAKLSGARTVLHIQDYEVDAMLGLGLAGKGKGGKVAQLATAFERSGLHNVDNVSTISRSMMNKAIEKGVAAENVIFFPNWSEIARFQHVADADVDALRNQLGLPDNKKIILYSGNIGEKQGLENVIEAADRLRDEPLIFAIVGQGGGKARLEKMAQQRGLRNMQFFPLQSYDA
;
A
#
# COMPACT_ATOMS: atom_id res chain seq x y z
N MET A 1 0.18 -9.07 -25.35
CA MET A 1 -0.98 -9.58 -24.59
C MET A 1 -1.84 -8.41 -24.15
N LYS A 2 -3.14 -8.64 -23.93
CA LYS A 2 -4.09 -7.70 -23.34
C LYS A 2 -4.18 -7.92 -21.85
N ILE A 3 -3.74 -6.95 -21.06
CA ILE A 3 -3.68 -7.04 -19.60
C ILE A 3 -4.62 -6.00 -19.00
N LEU A 4 -5.58 -6.45 -18.21
CA LEU A 4 -6.45 -5.57 -17.42
C LEU A 4 -5.93 -5.51 -15.98
N VAL A 5 -5.53 -4.33 -15.52
CA VAL A 5 -5.22 -4.06 -14.12
C VAL A 5 -6.46 -3.48 -13.45
N TYR A 6 -6.85 -4.03 -12.31
CA TYR A 6 -8.05 -3.64 -11.58
C TYR A 6 -7.74 -3.48 -10.11
N GLY A 7 -7.81 -2.26 -9.60
CA GLY A 7 -7.41 -1.93 -8.24
C GLY A 7 -7.97 -0.57 -7.84
N ILE A 8 -7.98 -0.24 -6.56
CA ILE A 8 -8.51 1.05 -6.08
C ILE A 8 -7.43 2.14 -6.07
N ASN A 9 -6.16 1.74 -5.97
CA ASN A 9 -5.01 2.64 -5.91
C ASN A 9 -4.21 2.57 -7.21
N TYR A 10 -3.89 3.74 -7.77
CA TYR A 10 -3.10 3.88 -9.00
C TYR A 10 -2.42 5.25 -9.03
N SER A 11 -1.37 5.40 -9.83
CA SER A 11 -0.74 6.69 -10.14
C SER A 11 -1.79 7.77 -10.42
N PRO A 12 -1.64 9.04 -10.01
CA PRO A 12 -0.44 9.71 -9.47
C PRO A 12 -0.29 9.66 -7.94
N GLU A 13 -0.84 8.65 -7.26
CA GLU A 13 -0.55 8.47 -5.83
C GLU A 13 0.95 8.21 -5.61
N LEU A 14 1.60 9.09 -4.85
CA LEU A 14 3.06 9.12 -4.71
C LEU A 14 3.63 7.98 -3.84
N THR A 15 2.79 7.30 -3.08
CA THR A 15 3.23 6.30 -2.08
C THR A 15 2.30 5.10 -2.02
N GLY A 16 2.81 4.01 -1.47
CA GLY A 16 2.05 2.79 -1.25
C GLY A 16 1.62 2.11 -2.55
N ILE A 17 0.43 1.53 -2.53
CA ILE A 17 -0.11 0.66 -3.59
C ILE A 17 -0.20 1.40 -4.93
N GLY A 18 -0.60 2.68 -4.91
CA GLY A 18 -0.80 3.45 -6.13
C GLY A 18 0.49 3.71 -6.90
N LYS A 19 1.60 3.98 -6.20
CA LYS A 19 2.95 4.09 -6.80
C LYS A 19 3.31 2.82 -7.55
N TYR A 20 3.34 1.68 -6.85
CA TYR A 20 3.75 0.40 -7.43
C TYR A 20 2.81 -0.07 -8.55
N THR A 21 1.51 0.19 -8.44
CA THR A 21 0.56 -0.17 -9.52
C THR A 21 0.78 0.69 -10.75
N GLY A 22 1.07 1.99 -10.59
CA GLY A 22 1.45 2.89 -11.67
C GLY A 22 2.69 2.41 -12.42
N GLU A 23 3.78 2.23 -11.68
CA GLU A 23 5.07 1.79 -12.22
C GLU A 23 4.98 0.41 -12.87
N MET A 24 4.22 -0.53 -12.28
CA MET A 24 3.96 -1.83 -12.90
C MET A 24 3.27 -1.70 -14.25
N VAL A 25 2.26 -0.83 -14.36
CA VAL A 25 1.50 -0.63 -15.60
C VAL A 25 2.38 0.00 -16.67
N GLU A 26 3.17 1.01 -16.31
CA GLU A 26 4.13 1.63 -17.22
C GLU A 26 5.16 0.63 -17.73
N TRP A 27 5.71 -0.20 -16.82
CA TRP A 27 6.65 -1.25 -17.19
C TRP A 27 6.01 -2.28 -18.12
N LEU A 28 4.79 -2.77 -17.81
CA LEU A 28 4.07 -3.73 -18.66
C LEU A 28 3.80 -3.16 -20.06
N ALA A 29 3.41 -1.88 -20.16
CA ALA A 29 3.22 -1.20 -21.43
C ALA A 29 4.53 -1.10 -22.22
N ALA A 30 5.64 -0.75 -21.56
CA ALA A 30 6.97 -0.70 -22.16
C ALA A 30 7.46 -2.08 -22.66
N GLN A 31 6.99 -3.18 -22.06
CA GLN A 31 7.23 -4.55 -22.57
C GLN A 31 6.34 -4.92 -23.79
N GLY A 32 5.59 -3.97 -24.36
CA GLY A 32 4.77 -4.18 -25.56
C GLY A 32 3.41 -4.84 -25.27
N HIS A 33 2.93 -4.79 -24.04
CA HIS A 33 1.57 -5.25 -23.70
C HIS A 33 0.55 -4.13 -23.90
N GLU A 34 -0.67 -4.51 -24.32
CA GLU A 34 -1.80 -3.58 -24.34
C GLU A 34 -2.43 -3.57 -22.94
N VAL A 35 -2.20 -2.49 -22.19
CA VAL A 35 -2.63 -2.41 -20.79
C VAL A 35 -3.84 -1.49 -20.65
N ARG A 36 -4.83 -1.96 -19.88
CA ARG A 36 -6.00 -1.19 -19.47
C ARG A 36 -6.09 -1.20 -17.95
N VAL A 37 -6.51 -0.08 -17.36
CA VAL A 37 -6.62 0.06 -15.91
C VAL A 37 -8.01 0.50 -15.52
N ILE A 38 -8.62 -0.16 -14.54
CA ILE A 38 -9.84 0.31 -13.88
C ILE A 38 -9.49 0.64 -12.43
N THR A 39 -9.63 1.91 -12.06
CA THR A 39 -9.17 2.41 -10.76
C THR A 39 -10.02 3.54 -10.21
N ALA A 40 -9.79 3.95 -8.97
CA ALA A 40 -10.37 5.15 -8.41
C ALA A 40 -9.59 6.41 -8.85
N PRO A 41 -10.20 7.61 -8.78
CA PRO A 41 -9.44 8.86 -8.67
C PRO A 41 -8.46 8.79 -7.49
N PRO A 42 -7.27 9.42 -7.58
CA PRO A 42 -6.30 9.41 -6.50
C PRO A 42 -6.87 10.10 -5.27
N TYR A 43 -6.78 9.43 -4.13
CA TYR A 43 -7.27 9.93 -2.84
C TYR A 43 -6.29 9.70 -1.69
N TYR A 44 -5.35 8.79 -1.86
CA TYR A 44 -4.34 8.43 -0.86
C TYR A 44 -3.05 9.25 -1.08
N PRO A 45 -2.31 9.63 -0.02
CA PRO A 45 -2.52 9.34 1.42
C PRO A 45 -3.48 10.26 2.16
N GLN A 46 -3.94 11.35 1.56
CA GLN A 46 -4.67 12.42 2.26
C GLN A 46 -6.12 12.04 2.61
N TRP A 47 -6.64 10.91 2.12
CA TRP A 47 -8.06 10.55 2.20
C TRP A 47 -8.96 11.65 1.63
N GLN A 48 -8.50 12.26 0.54
CA GLN A 48 -9.17 13.34 -0.17
C GLN A 48 -8.84 13.24 -1.65
N VAL A 49 -9.86 13.31 -2.50
CA VAL A 49 -9.65 13.28 -3.96
C VAL A 49 -8.88 14.53 -4.39
N GLY A 50 -7.82 14.34 -5.19
CA GLY A 50 -6.99 15.42 -5.70
C GLY A 50 -7.77 16.42 -6.58
N GLU A 51 -7.29 17.67 -6.66
CA GLU A 51 -8.01 18.80 -7.26
C GLU A 51 -8.45 18.57 -8.72
N ASN A 52 -7.65 17.84 -9.51
CA ASN A 52 -7.93 17.54 -10.91
C ASN A 52 -8.83 16.31 -11.14
N TYR A 53 -9.42 15.78 -10.08
CA TYR A 53 -10.22 14.56 -10.09
C TYR A 53 -11.56 14.75 -9.38
N SER A 54 -12.50 13.84 -9.64
CA SER A 54 -13.82 13.85 -9.04
C SER A 54 -14.14 12.53 -8.38
N ALA A 55 -14.64 12.59 -7.14
CA ALA A 55 -15.14 11.42 -6.43
C ALA A 55 -16.45 10.85 -7.02
N TRP A 56 -17.14 11.61 -7.89
CA TRP A 56 -18.52 11.34 -8.30
C TRP A 56 -18.70 11.16 -9.81
N ARG A 57 -17.64 11.38 -10.60
CA ARG A 57 -17.70 11.29 -12.07
C ARG A 57 -16.73 10.24 -12.59
N TYR A 58 -17.16 9.51 -13.61
CA TYR A 58 -16.25 8.68 -14.38
C TYR A 58 -15.33 9.56 -15.22
N LYS A 59 -14.07 9.15 -15.35
CA LYS A 59 -13.09 9.80 -16.24
C LYS A 59 -12.29 8.74 -16.97
N ARG A 60 -12.05 8.97 -18.26
CA ARG A 60 -11.14 8.16 -19.07
C ARG A 60 -9.87 8.96 -19.31
N GLU A 61 -8.72 8.33 -19.16
CA GLU A 61 -7.40 8.91 -19.38
C GLU A 61 -6.63 8.01 -20.36
N GLU A 62 -5.86 8.62 -21.25
CA GLU A 62 -4.98 7.92 -22.19
C GLU A 62 -3.53 8.30 -21.90
N GLY A 63 -2.63 7.33 -22.00
CA GLY A 63 -1.20 7.46 -21.73
C GLY A 63 -0.48 6.16 -22.06
N ALA A 64 0.42 5.70 -21.20
CA ALA A 64 1.02 4.36 -21.30
C ALA A 64 -0.03 3.23 -21.25
N ALA A 65 -1.18 3.49 -20.62
CA ALA A 65 -2.34 2.61 -20.58
C ALA A 65 -3.63 3.44 -20.70
N THR A 66 -4.71 2.81 -21.18
CA THR A 66 -6.05 3.41 -21.07
C THR A 66 -6.59 3.21 -19.66
N VAL A 67 -6.93 4.29 -18.97
CA VAL A 67 -7.35 4.28 -17.56
C VAL A 67 -8.80 4.72 -17.43
N TRP A 68 -9.62 3.95 -16.71
CA TRP A 68 -10.96 4.34 -16.27
C TRP A 68 -10.95 4.64 -14.78
N ARG A 69 -11.16 5.90 -14.43
CA ARG A 69 -11.38 6.36 -13.06
C ARG A 69 -12.86 6.23 -12.71
N CYS A 70 -13.16 5.45 -11.68
CA CYS A 70 -14.53 5.18 -11.23
C CYS A 70 -14.84 5.96 -9.94
N PRO A 71 -16.06 6.53 -9.81
CA PRO A 71 -16.50 7.21 -8.60
C PRO A 71 -16.34 6.35 -7.33
N LEU A 72 -16.07 6.97 -6.19
CA LEU A 72 -16.06 6.29 -4.90
C LEU A 72 -16.37 7.25 -3.74
N TYR A 73 -16.87 6.69 -2.65
CA TYR A 73 -17.01 7.39 -1.39
C TYR A 73 -15.66 7.46 -0.67
N VAL A 74 -15.14 8.67 -0.42
CA VAL A 74 -13.91 8.87 0.38
C VAL A 74 -14.26 9.51 1.72
N PRO A 75 -14.04 8.82 2.86
CA PRO A 75 -14.34 9.38 4.17
C PRO A 75 -13.28 10.38 4.65
N LYS A 76 -13.70 11.54 5.16
CA LYS A 76 -12.80 12.54 5.80
C LYS A 76 -12.03 11.96 6.99
N GLN A 77 -12.66 11.06 7.73
CA GLN A 77 -12.07 10.37 8.88
C GLN A 77 -12.37 8.87 8.75
N PRO A 78 -11.38 8.03 8.41
CA PRO A 78 -11.60 6.62 8.17
C PRO A 78 -11.94 5.88 9.47
N SER A 79 -13.09 5.21 9.49
CA SER A 79 -13.48 4.21 10.50
C SER A 79 -13.74 2.87 9.80
N THR A 80 -13.79 1.76 10.54
CA THR A 80 -14.00 0.43 9.95
C THR A 80 -15.22 0.38 9.01
N LEU A 81 -16.37 0.88 9.46
CA LEU A 81 -17.59 0.92 8.63
C LEU A 81 -17.43 1.84 7.41
N LYS A 82 -16.82 3.01 7.58
CA LYS A 82 -16.60 3.95 6.48
C LYS A 82 -15.62 3.40 5.43
N ARG A 83 -14.62 2.61 5.84
CA ARG A 83 -13.71 1.91 4.93
C ARG A 83 -14.42 0.79 4.17
N LEU A 84 -15.31 0.04 4.82
CA LEU A 84 -16.16 -0.93 4.12
C LEU A 84 -17.06 -0.26 3.07
N LEU A 85 -17.65 0.89 3.40
CA LEU A 85 -18.45 1.69 2.45
C LEU A 85 -17.58 2.23 1.31
N HIS A 86 -16.37 2.68 1.61
CA HIS A 86 -15.39 3.14 0.62
C HIS A 86 -15.07 2.04 -0.39
N LEU A 87 -14.65 0.86 0.06
CA LEU A 87 -14.36 -0.29 -0.81
C LEU A 87 -15.59 -0.77 -1.59
N SER A 88 -16.76 -0.84 -0.93
CA SER A 88 -18.01 -1.27 -1.58
C SER A 88 -18.47 -0.29 -2.65
N SER A 89 -18.35 1.02 -2.39
CA SER A 89 -18.74 2.05 -3.36
C SER A 89 -17.92 1.97 -4.64
N PHE A 90 -16.60 1.71 -4.52
CA PHE A 90 -15.72 1.48 -5.66
C PHE A 90 -16.07 0.17 -6.38
N ALA A 91 -16.33 -0.92 -5.65
CA ALA A 91 -16.70 -2.20 -6.26
C ALA A 91 -17.98 -2.07 -7.12
N VAL A 92 -18.97 -1.31 -6.64
CA VAL A 92 -20.22 -1.06 -7.39
C VAL A 92 -19.98 -0.18 -8.61
N SER A 93 -19.28 0.95 -8.46
CA SER A 93 -19.07 1.89 -9.57
C SER A 93 -18.18 1.31 -10.67
N SER A 94 -17.15 0.56 -10.30
CA SER A 94 -16.20 -0.04 -11.24
C SER A 94 -16.73 -1.30 -11.93
N PHE A 95 -17.83 -1.90 -11.44
CA PHE A 95 -18.42 -3.10 -12.03
C PHE A 95 -18.83 -2.92 -13.50
N PHE A 96 -19.44 -1.79 -13.86
CA PHE A 96 -19.90 -1.56 -15.24
C PHE A 96 -18.74 -1.34 -16.23
N PRO A 97 -17.75 -0.47 -15.94
CA PRO A 97 -16.52 -0.38 -16.74
C PRO A 97 -15.78 -1.71 -16.87
N LEU A 98 -15.79 -2.53 -15.81
CA LEU A 98 -15.19 -3.87 -15.81
C LEU A 98 -15.91 -4.79 -16.79
N MET A 99 -17.23 -4.91 -16.70
CA MET A 99 -18.02 -5.75 -17.62
C MET A 99 -17.93 -5.28 -19.07
N ALA A 100 -17.76 -3.97 -19.31
CA ALA A 100 -17.54 -3.44 -20.66
C ALA A 100 -16.26 -3.97 -21.32
N GLN A 101 -15.25 -4.40 -20.55
CA GLN A 101 -14.02 -5.00 -21.08
C GLN A 101 -14.22 -6.41 -21.66
N ARG A 102 -15.40 -7.02 -21.49
CA ARG A 102 -15.71 -8.32 -22.11
C ARG A 102 -15.46 -8.32 -23.62
N ARG A 103 -15.82 -7.24 -24.31
CA ARG A 103 -15.60 -7.09 -25.76
C ARG A 103 -14.14 -6.93 -26.12
N TRP A 104 -13.37 -6.30 -25.25
CA TRP A 104 -11.93 -6.15 -25.45
C TRP A 104 -11.18 -7.48 -25.30
N LYS A 105 -11.74 -8.39 -24.49
CA LYS A 105 -11.30 -9.77 -24.29
C LYS A 105 -9.86 -9.82 -23.73
N PRO A 106 -9.66 -9.45 -22.46
CA PRO A 106 -8.34 -9.51 -21.84
C PRO A 106 -7.80 -10.95 -21.82
N ASP A 107 -6.49 -11.09 -21.97
CA ASP A 107 -5.79 -12.37 -21.77
C ASP A 107 -5.54 -12.61 -20.28
N ARG A 108 -5.30 -11.52 -19.52
CA ARG A 108 -5.00 -11.53 -18.09
C ARG A 108 -5.73 -10.42 -17.37
N ILE A 109 -6.17 -10.70 -16.14
CA ILE A 109 -6.72 -9.70 -15.22
C ILE A 109 -5.92 -9.74 -13.92
N ILE A 110 -5.30 -8.63 -13.56
CA ILE A 110 -4.54 -8.44 -12.32
C ILE A 110 -5.40 -7.63 -11.35
N GLY A 111 -5.91 -8.27 -10.31
CA GLY A 111 -6.63 -7.62 -9.21
C GLY A 111 -5.66 -7.16 -8.12
N VAL A 112 -5.59 -5.85 -7.84
CA VAL A 112 -4.70 -5.30 -6.80
C VAL A 112 -5.48 -5.09 -5.51
N VAL A 113 -5.11 -5.85 -4.47
CA VAL A 113 -5.76 -5.83 -3.15
C VAL A 113 -5.27 -4.60 -2.37
N PRO A 114 -6.14 -3.79 -1.74
CA PRO A 114 -7.30 -4.18 -0.91
C PRO A 114 -8.68 -4.31 -1.58
N THR A 115 -8.75 -4.42 -2.90
CA THR A 115 -10.01 -4.59 -3.65
C THR A 115 -10.66 -5.98 -3.57
N LEU A 116 -10.63 -6.67 -2.42
CA LEU A 116 -11.27 -8.00 -2.30
C LEU A 116 -12.76 -7.98 -2.68
N PHE A 117 -13.48 -6.89 -2.40
CA PHE A 117 -14.87 -6.66 -2.83
C PHE A 117 -15.08 -6.70 -4.34
N CYS A 118 -14.02 -6.44 -5.12
CA CYS A 118 -14.03 -6.41 -6.57
C CYS A 118 -13.79 -7.81 -7.19
N THR A 119 -13.30 -8.77 -6.41
CA THR A 119 -12.95 -10.13 -6.86
C THR A 119 -14.11 -10.87 -7.55
N PRO A 120 -15.38 -10.82 -7.07
CA PRO A 120 -16.48 -11.49 -7.76
C PRO A 120 -16.70 -10.96 -9.19
N GLY A 121 -16.63 -9.64 -9.38
CA GLY A 121 -16.72 -9.01 -10.70
C GLY A 121 -15.56 -9.40 -11.60
N MET A 122 -14.33 -9.39 -11.07
CA MET A 122 -13.13 -9.81 -11.79
C MET A 122 -13.27 -11.25 -12.31
N ARG A 123 -13.72 -12.17 -11.45
CA ARG A 123 -13.95 -13.57 -11.80
C ARG A 123 -15.03 -13.74 -12.85
N LEU A 124 -16.12 -12.98 -12.75
CA LEU A 124 -17.18 -13.01 -13.76
C LEU A 124 -16.63 -12.61 -15.13
N LEU A 125 -15.86 -11.52 -15.20
CA LEU A 125 -15.22 -11.10 -16.45
C LEU A 125 -14.27 -12.18 -16.98
N ALA A 126 -13.43 -12.75 -16.11
CA ALA A 126 -12.48 -13.81 -16.49
C ALA A 126 -13.20 -15.00 -17.14
N LYS A 127 -14.29 -15.48 -16.53
CA LYS A 127 -15.12 -16.55 -17.10
C LYS A 127 -15.74 -16.17 -18.44
N LEU A 128 -16.20 -14.92 -18.59
CA LEU A 128 -16.86 -14.44 -19.81
C LEU A 128 -15.88 -14.14 -20.96
N SER A 129 -14.61 -13.86 -20.67
CA SER A 129 -13.59 -13.56 -21.68
C SER A 129 -12.59 -14.70 -21.91
N GLY A 130 -12.52 -15.68 -21.00
CA GLY A 130 -11.48 -16.71 -20.98
C GLY A 130 -10.13 -16.23 -20.43
N ALA A 131 -10.10 -15.11 -19.69
CA ALA A 131 -8.87 -14.57 -19.11
C ALA A 131 -8.40 -15.41 -17.92
N ARG A 132 -7.09 -15.42 -17.66
CA ARG A 132 -6.55 -15.87 -16.36
C ARG A 132 -6.43 -14.71 -15.39
N THR A 133 -6.61 -15.01 -14.12
CA THR A 133 -6.68 -14.05 -13.01
C THR A 133 -5.46 -14.16 -12.10
N VAL A 134 -4.90 -13.02 -11.73
CA VAL A 134 -3.88 -12.91 -10.69
C VAL A 134 -4.37 -11.92 -9.64
N LEU A 135 -4.47 -12.35 -8.39
CA LEU A 135 -4.79 -11.46 -7.29
C LEU A 135 -3.49 -11.06 -6.58
N HIS A 136 -3.07 -9.80 -6.75
CA HIS A 136 -1.85 -9.26 -6.19
C HIS A 136 -2.12 -8.59 -4.84
N ILE A 137 -1.66 -9.22 -3.77
CA ILE A 137 -1.84 -8.79 -2.39
C ILE A 137 -0.73 -7.83 -1.97
N GLN A 138 -1.10 -6.55 -1.88
CA GLN A 138 -0.26 -5.49 -1.31
C GLN A 138 -0.56 -5.26 0.18
N ASP A 139 -1.79 -5.48 0.62
CA ASP A 139 -2.19 -5.38 2.03
C ASP A 139 -3.37 -6.32 2.36
N TYR A 140 -3.38 -6.89 3.57
CA TYR A 140 -4.49 -7.67 4.11
C TYR A 140 -5.46 -6.76 4.88
N GLU A 141 -6.12 -5.84 4.18
CA GLU A 141 -6.93 -4.81 4.83
C GLU A 141 -8.10 -5.39 5.65
N VAL A 142 -8.70 -6.52 5.24
CA VAL A 142 -9.77 -7.19 6.01
C VAL A 142 -9.25 -7.68 7.37
N ASP A 143 -8.05 -8.26 7.43
CA ASP A 143 -7.43 -8.66 8.69
C ASP A 143 -7.07 -7.45 9.54
N ALA A 144 -6.58 -6.37 8.91
CA ALA A 144 -6.30 -5.12 9.59
C ALA A 144 -7.59 -4.54 10.22
N MET A 145 -8.72 -4.56 9.50
CA MET A 145 -10.03 -4.12 9.98
C MET A 145 -10.59 -5.00 11.11
N LEU A 146 -10.47 -6.32 10.99
CA LEU A 146 -10.90 -7.29 12.01
C LEU A 146 -10.07 -7.13 13.30
N GLY A 147 -8.75 -6.98 13.16
CA GLY A 147 -7.83 -6.75 14.28
C GLY A 147 -7.97 -5.36 14.94
N LEU A 148 -8.51 -4.36 14.23
CA LEU A 148 -8.61 -2.96 14.70
C LEU A 148 -9.91 -2.61 15.44
N GLY A 149 -10.99 -3.40 15.35
CA GLY A 149 -12.25 -2.96 15.97
C GLY A 149 -13.42 -3.92 15.98
N LEU A 150 -13.34 -5.07 15.30
CA LEU A 150 -14.39 -6.09 15.39
C LEU A 150 -14.13 -7.08 16.53
N ALA A 151 -12.90 -7.13 17.07
CA ALA A 151 -12.56 -7.86 18.29
C ALA A 151 -13.07 -7.18 19.58
N GLY A 152 -13.80 -6.08 19.49
CA GLY A 152 -14.39 -5.37 20.64
C GLY A 152 -15.64 -6.01 21.24
N LYS A 153 -16.28 -6.98 20.58
CA LYS A 153 -17.33 -7.85 21.17
C LYS A 153 -17.31 -9.23 20.49
N GLY A 154 -16.44 -10.11 20.99
CA GLY A 154 -16.43 -11.54 20.69
C GLY A 154 -15.61 -11.93 19.46
N LYS A 155 -14.48 -12.61 19.70
CA LYS A 155 -13.64 -13.30 18.70
C LYS A 155 -14.34 -14.47 17.96
N GLY A 156 -15.68 -14.46 17.85
CA GLY A 156 -16.48 -15.57 17.35
C GLY A 156 -17.87 -15.21 16.80
N GLY A 157 -18.16 -13.92 16.55
CA GLY A 157 -19.44 -13.53 15.96
C GLY A 157 -19.59 -13.97 14.50
N LYS A 158 -20.82 -14.29 14.07
CA LYS A 158 -21.16 -14.67 12.68
C LYS A 158 -20.58 -13.72 11.61
N VAL A 159 -20.43 -12.43 11.94
CA VAL A 159 -19.83 -11.41 11.06
C VAL A 159 -18.35 -11.67 10.77
N ALA A 160 -17.56 -12.06 11.78
CA ALA A 160 -16.14 -12.39 11.59
C ALA A 160 -15.98 -13.67 10.75
N GLN A 161 -16.86 -14.65 10.95
CA GLN A 161 -16.89 -15.88 10.14
C GLN A 161 -17.26 -15.58 8.68
N LEU A 162 -18.26 -14.71 8.44
CA LEU A 162 -18.63 -14.28 7.10
C LEU A 162 -17.52 -13.48 6.41
N ALA A 163 -16.85 -12.57 7.14
CA ALA A 163 -15.72 -11.81 6.60
C ALA A 163 -14.55 -12.73 6.23
N THR A 164 -14.23 -13.70 7.10
CA THR A 164 -13.20 -14.71 6.85
C THR A 164 -13.58 -15.60 5.66
N ALA A 165 -14.84 -16.05 5.58
CA ALA A 165 -15.32 -16.86 4.47
C ALA A 165 -15.31 -16.08 3.14
N PHE A 166 -15.67 -14.80 3.17
CA PHE A 166 -15.62 -13.91 2.00
C PHE A 166 -14.17 -13.74 1.50
N GLU A 167 -13.25 -13.43 2.41
CA GLU A 167 -11.84 -13.31 2.09
C GLU A 167 -11.27 -14.61 1.51
N ARG A 168 -11.52 -15.75 2.16
CA ARG A 168 -11.10 -17.06 1.64
C ARG A 168 -11.69 -17.33 0.26
N SER A 169 -12.99 -17.09 0.07
CA SER A 169 -13.65 -17.26 -1.23
C SER A 169 -13.02 -16.40 -2.33
N GLY A 170 -12.59 -15.18 -2.01
CA GLY A 170 -11.85 -14.30 -2.92
C GLY A 170 -10.50 -14.91 -3.32
N LEU A 171 -9.77 -15.47 -2.36
CA LEU A 171 -8.43 -16.04 -2.56
C LEU A 171 -8.45 -17.41 -3.27
N HIS A 172 -9.45 -18.25 -3.04
CA HIS A 172 -9.48 -19.63 -3.55
C HIS A 172 -9.87 -19.77 -5.03
N ASN A 173 -10.48 -18.74 -5.61
CA ASN A 173 -11.12 -18.86 -6.91
C ASN A 173 -10.48 -17.98 -7.99
N VAL A 174 -9.18 -17.75 -7.85
CA VAL A 174 -8.33 -17.09 -8.84
C VAL A 174 -7.23 -18.07 -9.25
N ASP A 175 -6.68 -17.90 -10.45
CA ASP A 175 -5.67 -18.82 -10.98
C ASP A 175 -4.36 -18.71 -10.19
N ASN A 176 -3.97 -17.48 -9.82
CA ASN A 176 -2.79 -17.24 -9.00
C ASN A 176 -3.02 -16.13 -7.98
N VAL A 177 -2.28 -16.20 -6.88
CA VAL A 177 -2.20 -15.15 -5.86
C VAL A 177 -0.75 -14.73 -5.75
N SER A 178 -0.45 -13.44 -5.88
CA SER A 178 0.91 -12.92 -5.66
C SER A 178 0.96 -12.05 -4.41
N THR A 179 2.10 -12.01 -3.73
CA THR A 179 2.26 -11.18 -2.51
C THR A 179 3.64 -10.55 -2.45
N ILE A 180 3.75 -9.44 -1.69
CA ILE A 180 4.98 -8.64 -1.61
C ILE A 180 6.00 -9.14 -0.57
N SER A 181 5.65 -10.13 0.27
CA SER A 181 6.55 -10.66 1.29
C SER A 181 6.33 -12.14 1.55
N ARG A 182 7.38 -12.85 1.98
CA ARG A 182 7.29 -14.28 2.33
C ARG A 182 6.29 -14.55 3.46
N SER A 183 6.19 -13.63 4.43
CA SER A 183 5.20 -13.74 5.51
C SER A 183 3.76 -13.65 4.97
N MET A 184 3.52 -12.76 4.00
CA MET A 184 2.23 -12.67 3.32
C MET A 184 1.93 -13.91 2.46
N MET A 185 2.94 -14.52 1.83
CA MET A 185 2.75 -15.80 1.14
C MET A 185 2.26 -16.89 2.10
N ASN A 186 2.93 -17.04 3.25
CA ASN A 186 2.53 -18.02 4.27
C ASN A 186 1.08 -17.78 4.72
N LYS A 187 0.72 -16.51 4.91
CA LYS A 187 -0.65 -16.12 5.27
C LYS A 187 -1.68 -16.44 4.18
N ALA A 188 -1.33 -16.31 2.89
CA ALA A 188 -2.19 -16.75 1.79
C ALA A 188 -2.40 -18.28 1.82
N ILE A 189 -1.34 -19.04 2.10
CA ILE A 189 -1.38 -20.50 2.24
C ILE A 189 -2.23 -20.92 3.44
N GLU A 190 -2.06 -20.27 4.60
CA GLU A 190 -2.89 -20.51 5.79
C GLU A 190 -4.39 -20.23 5.53
N LYS A 191 -4.67 -19.23 4.69
CA LYS A 191 -6.04 -18.92 4.23
C LYS A 191 -6.56 -19.94 3.20
N GLY A 192 -5.70 -20.82 2.68
CA GLY A 192 -6.05 -22.00 1.90
C GLY A 192 -5.65 -21.94 0.41
N VAL A 193 -4.87 -20.95 -0.01
CA VAL A 193 -4.33 -20.93 -1.38
C VAL A 193 -3.28 -22.04 -1.53
N ALA A 194 -3.39 -22.85 -2.59
CA ALA A 194 -2.42 -23.90 -2.87
C ALA A 194 -1.04 -23.27 -3.12
N ALA A 195 0.02 -23.84 -2.54
CA ALA A 195 1.35 -23.23 -2.52
C ALA A 195 1.93 -23.00 -3.93
N GLU A 196 1.64 -23.90 -4.87
CA GLU A 196 2.01 -23.81 -6.28
C GLU A 196 1.33 -22.65 -7.02
N ASN A 197 0.22 -22.13 -6.49
CA ASN A 197 -0.51 -20.99 -7.06
C ASN A 197 -0.08 -19.66 -6.43
N VAL A 198 0.81 -19.69 -5.42
CA VAL A 198 1.32 -18.48 -4.75
C VAL A 198 2.62 -18.01 -5.39
N ILE A 199 2.64 -16.74 -5.81
CA ILE A 199 3.78 -16.11 -6.47
C ILE A 199 4.42 -15.09 -5.53
N PHE A 200 5.74 -15.17 -5.36
CA PHE A 200 6.49 -14.10 -4.69
C PHE A 200 6.70 -12.94 -5.67
N PHE A 201 6.06 -11.81 -5.43
CA PHE A 201 6.18 -10.62 -6.26
C PHE A 201 6.41 -9.39 -5.36
N PRO A 202 7.66 -9.16 -4.91
CA PRO A 202 8.01 -8.07 -4.02
C PRO A 202 7.91 -6.71 -4.72
N ASN A 203 7.65 -5.68 -3.92
CA ASN A 203 7.82 -4.29 -4.37
C ASN A 203 9.30 -4.00 -4.65
N TRP A 204 9.55 -3.08 -5.57
CA TRP A 204 10.89 -2.65 -5.97
C TRP A 204 11.23 -1.28 -5.38
N SER A 205 12.47 -0.85 -5.59
CA SER A 205 12.97 0.47 -5.21
C SER A 205 13.82 1.03 -6.34
N GLU A 206 13.97 2.36 -6.37
CA GLU A 206 14.79 3.09 -7.33
C GLU A 206 16.29 2.98 -6.97
N ILE A 207 16.86 1.79 -7.11
CA ILE A 207 18.23 1.48 -6.67
C ILE A 207 19.25 2.39 -7.36
N ALA A 208 19.05 2.73 -8.63
CA ALA A 208 19.98 3.55 -9.42
C ALA A 208 20.28 4.91 -8.77
N ARG A 209 19.31 5.49 -8.04
CA ARG A 209 19.47 6.76 -7.33
C ARG A 209 20.48 6.67 -6.17
N PHE A 210 20.67 5.49 -5.59
CA PHE A 210 21.43 5.30 -4.35
C PHE A 210 22.79 4.61 -4.55
N GLN A 211 23.21 4.35 -5.79
CA GLN A 211 24.45 3.61 -6.08
C GLN A 211 25.71 4.48 -6.05
N HIS A 212 25.61 5.76 -6.43
CA HIS A 212 26.76 6.66 -6.60
C HIS A 212 26.56 7.98 -5.84
N VAL A 213 26.26 7.88 -4.54
CA VAL A 213 26.14 9.05 -3.67
C VAL A 213 27.54 9.59 -3.38
N ALA A 214 27.81 10.85 -3.72
CA ALA A 214 29.11 11.45 -3.47
C ALA A 214 29.29 11.78 -1.98
N ASP A 215 30.50 11.58 -1.45
CA ASP A 215 30.81 11.89 -0.04
C ASP A 215 30.50 13.35 0.31
N ALA A 216 30.72 14.28 -0.62
CA ALA A 216 30.39 15.69 -0.45
C ALA A 216 28.90 15.94 -0.21
N ASP A 217 28.01 15.17 -0.85
CA ASP A 217 26.55 15.29 -0.66
C ASP A 217 26.15 14.72 0.71
N VAL A 218 26.80 13.62 1.13
CA VAL A 218 26.60 13.04 2.47
C VAL A 218 27.00 14.04 3.55
N ASP A 219 28.17 14.66 3.42
CA ASP A 219 28.69 15.66 4.35
C ASP A 219 27.81 16.92 4.37
N ALA A 220 27.34 17.38 3.20
CA ALA A 220 26.42 18.51 3.10
C ALA A 220 25.11 18.23 3.84
N LEU A 221 24.48 17.07 3.61
CA LEU A 221 23.25 16.67 4.28
C LEU A 221 23.45 16.52 5.79
N ARG A 222 24.58 15.93 6.20
CA ARG A 222 24.94 15.76 7.60
C ARG A 222 25.04 17.09 8.34
N ASN A 223 25.73 18.05 7.73
CA ASN A 223 25.87 19.41 8.23
C ASN A 223 24.53 20.14 8.28
N GLN A 224 23.72 20.01 7.22
CA GLN A 224 22.37 20.60 7.16
C GLN A 224 21.46 20.09 8.29
N LEU A 225 21.56 18.81 8.63
CA LEU A 225 20.78 18.18 9.70
C LEU A 225 21.40 18.36 11.09
N GLY A 226 22.60 18.97 11.21
CA GLY A 226 23.29 19.14 12.48
C GLY A 226 23.69 17.82 13.14
N LEU A 227 23.99 16.81 12.33
CA LEU A 227 24.40 15.48 12.78
C LEU A 227 25.92 15.46 13.02
N PRO A 228 26.41 14.93 14.16
CA PRO A 228 27.82 14.97 14.53
C PRO A 228 28.65 14.03 13.64
N ASP A 229 29.83 14.47 13.20
CA ASP A 229 30.74 13.71 12.34
C ASP A 229 31.36 12.49 13.03
N ASN A 230 31.57 12.58 14.34
CA ASN A 230 32.25 11.56 15.14
C ASN A 230 31.30 10.46 15.67
N LYS A 231 30.04 10.41 15.21
CA LYS A 231 29.09 9.37 15.63
C LYS A 231 28.53 8.60 14.44
N LYS A 232 28.24 7.32 14.63
CA LYS A 232 27.50 6.54 13.65
C LYS A 232 26.00 6.86 13.75
N ILE A 233 25.39 7.14 12.61
CA ILE A 233 23.96 7.47 12.52
C ILE A 233 23.14 6.17 12.48
N ILE A 234 22.19 6.03 13.39
CA ILE A 234 21.16 5.00 13.39
C ILE A 234 19.87 5.67 12.91
N LEU A 235 19.50 5.41 11.66
CA LEU A 235 18.39 6.08 10.99
C LEU A 235 17.11 5.26 11.07
N TYR A 236 16.01 5.91 11.48
CA TYR A 236 14.66 5.51 11.16
C TYR A 236 14.05 6.56 10.23
N SER A 237 13.50 6.13 9.09
CA SER A 237 12.78 7.01 8.16
C SER A 237 11.43 6.38 7.80
N GLY A 238 10.33 7.05 8.15
CA GLY A 238 8.99 6.54 7.84
C GLY A 238 7.86 7.15 8.66
N ASN A 239 6.68 6.54 8.57
CA ASN A 239 5.50 6.95 9.31
C ASN A 239 5.67 6.69 10.82
N ILE A 240 5.64 7.73 11.65
CA ILE A 240 5.77 7.64 13.11
C ILE A 240 4.41 7.32 13.74
N GLY A 241 3.91 6.12 13.45
CA GLY A 241 2.63 5.62 13.95
C GLY A 241 2.75 4.91 15.30
N GLU A 242 1.69 4.97 16.12
CA GLU A 242 1.55 4.27 17.41
C GLU A 242 1.84 2.76 17.35
N LYS A 243 1.67 2.14 16.17
CA LYS A 243 1.84 0.69 15.97
C LYS A 243 3.23 0.28 15.49
N GLN A 244 4.12 1.23 15.23
CA GLN A 244 5.45 0.92 14.67
C GLN A 244 6.45 0.44 15.73
N GLY A 245 6.09 0.49 17.02
CA GLY A 245 6.96 0.02 18.10
C GLY A 245 8.24 0.84 18.26
N LEU A 246 8.21 2.12 17.89
CA LEU A 246 9.35 3.03 17.95
C LEU A 246 9.80 3.33 19.39
N GLU A 247 9.00 3.00 20.38
CA GLU A 247 9.37 2.97 21.79
C GLU A 247 10.60 2.09 22.03
N ASN A 248 10.76 1.01 21.26
CA ASN A 248 11.95 0.16 21.32
C ASN A 248 13.22 0.88 20.86
N VAL A 249 13.09 1.84 19.94
CA VAL A 249 14.21 2.68 19.49
C VAL A 249 14.60 3.68 20.57
N ILE A 250 13.62 4.24 21.29
CA ILE A 250 13.87 5.09 22.47
C ILE A 250 14.61 4.30 23.55
N GLU A 251 14.16 3.08 23.83
CA GLU A 251 14.78 2.19 24.82
C GLU A 251 16.21 1.82 24.42
N ALA A 252 16.45 1.51 23.13
CA ALA A 252 17.79 1.24 22.63
C ALA A 252 18.71 2.46 22.76
N ALA A 253 18.22 3.66 22.43
CA ALA A 253 18.98 4.89 22.56
C ALA A 253 19.35 5.19 24.02
N ASP A 254 18.46 4.90 24.97
CA ASP A 254 18.72 5.08 26.39
C ASP A 254 19.84 4.15 26.90
N ARG A 255 19.81 2.88 26.48
CA ARG A 255 20.84 1.89 26.83
C ARG A 255 22.20 2.16 26.18
N LEU A 256 22.21 2.81 25.02
CA LEU A 256 23.41 3.09 24.22
C LEU A 256 23.83 4.56 24.28
N ARG A 257 23.58 5.23 25.41
CA ARG A 257 23.79 6.67 25.55
C ARG A 257 25.26 7.11 25.53
N ASP A 258 26.15 6.21 25.95
CA ASP A 258 27.59 6.45 26.04
C ASP A 258 28.35 5.96 24.79
N GLU A 259 27.66 5.25 23.89
CA GLU A 259 28.24 4.80 22.63
C GLU A 259 28.36 5.96 21.62
N PRO A 260 29.30 5.89 20.65
CA PRO A 260 29.45 6.90 19.59
C PRO A 260 28.35 6.77 18.54
N LEU A 261 27.09 6.76 18.96
CA LEU A 261 25.89 6.61 18.15
C LEU A 261 25.00 7.84 18.25
N ILE A 262 24.29 8.16 17.16
CA ILE A 262 23.18 9.10 17.18
C ILE A 262 21.98 8.51 16.47
N PHE A 263 20.83 8.54 17.12
CA PHE A 263 19.57 8.06 16.57
C PHE A 263 18.86 9.21 15.86
N ALA A 264 18.72 9.12 14.55
CA ALA A 264 17.99 10.08 13.73
C ALA A 264 16.61 9.50 13.37
N ILE A 265 15.54 10.12 13.87
CA ILE A 265 14.16 9.71 13.60
C ILE A 265 13.53 10.72 12.63
N VAL A 266 13.37 10.33 11.37
CA VAL A 266 12.88 11.16 10.28
C VAL A 266 11.46 10.76 9.93
N GLY A 267 10.52 11.70 10.02
CA GLY A 267 9.15 11.47 9.57
C GLY A 267 8.09 12.23 10.36
N GLN A 268 6.84 11.82 10.15
CA GLN A 268 5.67 12.37 10.80
C GLN A 268 4.67 11.25 11.11
N GLY A 269 3.78 11.50 12.07
CA GLY A 269 2.71 10.58 12.45
C GLY A 269 2.19 10.86 13.85
N GLY A 270 1.06 10.24 14.20
CA GLY A 270 0.37 10.49 15.47
C GLY A 270 1.20 10.17 16.73
N GLY A 271 2.21 9.30 16.61
CA GLY A 271 3.06 8.90 17.74
C GLY A 271 4.25 9.83 18.00
N LYS A 272 4.52 10.81 17.13
CA LYS A 272 5.73 11.64 17.20
C LYS A 272 5.84 12.43 18.51
N ALA A 273 4.82 13.22 18.85
CA ALA A 273 4.83 14.05 20.05
C ALA A 273 5.03 13.22 21.34
N ARG A 274 4.48 12.01 21.37
CA ARG A 274 4.65 11.07 22.49
C ARG A 274 6.10 10.58 22.58
N LEU A 275 6.72 10.20 21.47
CA LEU A 275 8.11 9.73 21.43
C LEU A 275 9.11 10.85 21.78
N GLU A 276 8.88 12.07 21.28
CA GLU A 276 9.68 13.26 21.64
C GLU A 276 9.60 13.52 23.16
N LYS A 277 8.40 13.45 23.73
CA LYS A 277 8.20 13.57 25.18
C LYS A 277 8.92 12.47 25.96
N MET A 278 8.88 11.22 25.49
CA MET A 278 9.60 10.10 26.12
C MET A 278 11.12 10.32 26.10
N ALA A 279 11.68 10.75 24.98
CA ALA A 279 13.10 11.05 24.84
C ALA A 279 13.53 12.20 25.77
N GLN A 280 12.71 13.25 25.86
CA GLN A 280 12.93 14.39 26.75
C GLN A 280 12.89 13.97 28.23
N GLN A 281 11.89 13.18 28.63
CA GLN A 281 11.75 12.70 30.02
C GLN A 281 12.92 11.83 30.46
N ARG A 282 13.53 11.08 29.54
CA ARG A 282 14.72 10.25 29.79
C ARG A 282 16.04 11.02 29.64
N GLY A 283 15.99 12.28 29.21
CA GLY A 283 17.17 13.12 29.01
C GLY A 283 18.10 12.63 27.90
N LEU A 284 17.56 12.02 26.84
CA LEU A 284 18.35 11.47 25.74
C LEU A 284 19.02 12.57 24.92
N ARG A 285 20.35 12.56 24.85
CA ARG A 285 21.17 13.50 24.06
C ARG A 285 21.71 12.88 22.77
N ASN A 286 21.59 11.57 22.62
CA ASN A 286 22.02 10.80 21.45
C ASN A 286 20.86 10.55 20.47
N MET A 287 19.84 11.42 20.46
CA MET A 287 18.67 11.28 19.60
C MET A 287 18.23 12.64 19.04
N GLN A 288 17.86 12.66 17.76
CA GLN A 288 17.32 13.82 17.07
C GLN A 288 16.09 13.42 16.24
N PHE A 289 15.06 14.26 16.28
CA PHE A 289 13.82 14.09 15.52
C PHE A 289 13.77 15.12 14.40
N PHE A 290 13.46 14.66 13.19
CA PHE A 290 13.36 15.49 12.00
C PHE A 290 11.96 15.43 11.40
N PRO A 291 11.49 16.50 10.73
CA PRO A 291 10.28 16.41 9.92
C PRO A 291 10.48 15.46 8.73
N LEU A 292 9.38 15.12 8.07
CA LEU A 292 9.44 14.44 6.77
C LEU A 292 10.29 15.27 5.79
N GLN A 293 11.26 14.63 5.16
CA GLN A 293 12.13 15.29 4.18
C GLN A 293 11.49 15.28 2.79
N SER A 294 11.89 16.26 1.97
CA SER A 294 11.53 16.32 0.55
C SER A 294 11.96 15.04 -0.17
N TYR A 295 11.23 14.66 -1.22
CA TYR A 295 11.66 13.56 -2.09
C TYR A 295 12.99 13.88 -2.79
N ASP A 296 13.28 15.16 -3.05
CA ASP A 296 14.46 15.62 -3.79
C ASP A 296 15.61 16.09 -2.88
N ALA A 297 15.44 16.01 -1.55
CA ALA A 297 16.48 16.33 -0.58
C ALA A 297 17.57 15.27 -0.50
#